data_AF-A0A2W4MJR6-F1
#
_entry.id   AF-A0A2W4MJR6-F1
#
_cell.length_a   1.000
_cell.length_b   1.000
_cell.length_c   1.000
_cell.angle_alpha   90.00
_cell.angle_beta   90.00
_cell.angle_gamma   90.00
#
_symmetry.space_group_name_H-M   'P 1'
#
loop_
_entity.id
_entity.type
_entity.pdbx_description
1 polymer ?
#
loop_
_entity_poly.entity_id
_entity_poly.type
_entity_poly.pdbx_seq_one_letter_code
_entity_poly.pdbx_strand_id
1 'polypeptide(L)' 'MSLTERLVTIGLAAGAVAVGVCRAETFAPERMALLAAGAAGRSGRLHFTYADPDTATDVRRTFPWARSLV' A
#
# COMPACT_ATOMS: atom_id res chain seq x y z
N MET A 1 -12.40 4.97 23.43
CA MET A 1 -12.39 4.36 22.10
C MET A 1 -11.54 5.21 21.18
N SER A 2 -10.47 4.65 20.63
CA SER A 2 -9.53 5.33 19.72
C SER A 2 -10.16 5.60 18.35
N LEU A 3 -9.55 6.49 17.55
CA LEU A 3 -10.00 6.73 16.18
C LEU A 3 -9.94 5.46 15.33
N THR A 4 -8.89 4.65 15.48
CA THR A 4 -8.74 3.38 14.79
C THR A 4 -9.84 2.39 15.15
N GLU A 5 -10.16 2.26 16.44
CA GLU A 5 -11.27 1.40 16.89
C GLU A 5 -12.60 1.85 16.27
N ARG A 6 -12.85 3.16 16.20
CA ARG A 6 -14.07 3.72 15.58
C ARG A 6 -14.13 3.41 14.09
N LEU A 7 -13.02 3.54 13.37
CA LEU A 7 -12.92 3.21 11.95
C LEU A 7 -13.22 1.74 11.70
N VAL A 8 -12.62 0.83 12.50
CA VAL A 8 -12.87 -0.61 12.39
C VAL A 8 -14.35 -0.93 12.64
N THR A 9 -14.94 -0.39 13.70
CA THR A 9 -16.37 -0.61 14.00
C THR A 9 -17.26 -0.14 12.85
N ILE A 10 -17.02 1.06 12.31
CA ILE A 10 -17.80 1.61 11.20
C ILE A 10 -17.64 0.75 9.94
N GLY A 11 -16.41 0.36 9.57
CA GLY A 11 -16.17 -0.42 8.37
C GLY A 11 -16.79 -1.81 8.44
N LEU A 12 -16.67 -2.50 9.58
CA LEU A 12 -17.33 -3.79 9.77
C LEU A 12 -18.86 -3.68 9.72
N ALA A 13 -19.44 -2.64 10.36
CA ALA A 13 -20.88 -2.39 10.29
C ALA A 13 -21.37 -2.04 8.88
N ALA A 14 -20.51 -1.44 8.05
CA ALA A 14 -20.77 -1.14 6.65
C ALA A 14 -20.58 -2.35 5.70
N GLY A 15 -20.18 -3.51 6.22
CA GLY A 15 -20.04 -4.75 5.45
C GLY A 15 -18.61 -5.08 5.00
N ALA A 16 -17.58 -4.34 5.47
CA ALA A 16 -16.20 -4.75 5.24
C ALA A 16 -15.91 -6.07 5.98
N VAL A 17 -15.22 -7.00 5.33
CA VAL A 17 -14.77 -8.26 5.95
C VAL A 17 -13.62 -8.03 6.94
N ALA A 18 -12.80 -7.02 6.68
CA ALA A 18 -11.70 -6.59 7.54
C ALA A 18 -11.40 -5.11 7.31
N VAL A 19 -10.81 -4.47 8.33
CA VAL A 19 -10.31 -3.09 8.27
C VAL A 19 -8.96 -3.08 8.97
N GLY A 20 -7.95 -2.49 8.32
CA GLY A 20 -6.61 -2.30 8.87
C GLY A 20 -6.23 -0.84 8.85
N VAL A 21 -5.20 -0.48 9.61
CA VAL A 21 -4.54 0.82 9.46
C VAL A 21 -3.04 0.61 9.59
N CYS A 22 -2.25 1.17 8.69
CA CYS A 22 -0.79 1.17 8.78
C CYS A 22 -0.22 2.57 8.56
N ARG A 23 1.08 2.74 8.82
CA ARG A 23 1.80 3.98 8.50
C ARG A 23 1.98 4.10 6.98
N ALA A 24 1.93 5.32 6.46
CA ALA A 24 2.19 5.61 5.05
C ALA A 24 3.69 5.65 4.74
N GLU A 25 4.46 4.72 5.30
CA GLU A 25 5.88 4.56 4.99
C GLU A 25 6.08 3.73 3.73
N THR A 26 7.27 3.81 3.14
CA THR A 26 7.61 3.03 1.95
C THR A 26 7.58 1.54 2.28
N PHE A 27 6.90 0.75 1.45
CA PHE A 27 6.90 -0.71 1.51
C PHE A 27 8.23 -1.26 0.94
N ALA A 28 9.31 -1.11 1.72
CA ALA A 28 10.68 -1.36 1.25
C ALA A 28 10.96 -2.82 0.85
N PRO A 29 10.52 -3.86 1.60
CA PRO A 29 10.68 -5.25 1.17
C PRO A 29 9.99 -5.53 -0.17
N GLU A 30 8.78 -5.02 -0.34
CA GLU A 30 7.99 -5.15 -1.56
C GLU A 30 8.66 -4.44 -2.73
N ARG A 31 9.20 -3.25 -2.49
CA ARG A 31 9.98 -2.49 -3.49
C ARG A 31 11.16 -3.31 -4.00
N MET A 32 11.92 -3.93 -3.09
CA MET A 32 13.03 -4.80 -3.46
C MET A 32 12.57 -6.01 -4.27
N ALA A 33 11.46 -6.64 -3.89
CA ALA A 33 10.89 -7.77 -4.63
C ALA A 33 10.45 -7.37 -6.04
N LEU A 34 9.82 -6.20 -6.20
CA LEU A 34 9.42 -5.66 -7.50
C LEU A 34 10.62 -5.38 -8.40
N LEU A 35 11.67 -4.75 -7.86
CA LEU A 35 12.92 -4.51 -8.60
C LEU A 35 13.57 -5.82 -9.05
N ALA A 36 13.65 -6.81 -8.16
CA ALA A 36 14.24 -8.11 -8.47
C ALA A 36 13.43 -8.88 -9.53
N ALA A 37 12.11 -8.82 -9.47
CA ALA A 37 11.24 -9.45 -10.47
C ALA A 37 11.27 -8.71 -11.82
N GLY A 38 11.37 -7.38 -11.83
CA GLY A 38 11.60 -6.58 -13.03
C GLY A 38 12.93 -6.95 -13.71
N ALA A 39 14.02 -7.01 -12.94
CA ALA A 39 15.35 -7.41 -13.45
C ALA A 39 15.36 -8.84 -14.02
N ALA A 40 14.54 -9.73 -13.48
CA ALA A 40 14.43 -11.11 -13.94
C ALA A 40 13.40 -11.31 -15.07
N GLY A 41 12.82 -10.24 -15.62
CA GLY A 41 11.81 -10.33 -16.69
C GLY A 41 10.47 -10.94 -16.25
N ARG A 42 10.22 -11.05 -14.93
CA ARG A 42 9.01 -11.63 -14.34
C ARG A 42 7.88 -10.61 -14.12
N SER A 43 7.98 -9.43 -14.72
CA SER A 43 6.97 -8.37 -14.61
C SER A 43 5.67 -8.65 -15.36
N GLY A 44 5.68 -9.59 -16.33
CA GLY A 44 4.51 -9.90 -17.15
C GLY A 44 3.88 -8.64 -17.79
N ARG A 45 2.55 -8.58 -17.83
CA ARG A 45 1.79 -7.39 -18.31
C ARG A 45 1.52 -6.34 -17.22
N LEU A 46 2.10 -6.49 -16.02
CA LEU A 46 1.84 -5.62 -14.87
C LEU A 46 2.69 -4.35 -14.93
N HIS A 47 2.64 -3.63 -16.07
CA HIS A 47 3.48 -2.46 -16.32
C HIS A 47 3.36 -1.42 -15.20
N PHE A 48 2.14 -1.13 -14.73
CA PHE A 48 1.92 -0.18 -13.63
C PHE A 48 2.70 -0.52 -12.35
N THR A 49 2.72 -1.80 -11.96
CA THR A 49 3.36 -2.26 -10.72
C THR A 49 4.89 -2.35 -10.83
N TYR A 50 5.41 -2.72 -12.00
CA TYR A 50 6.83 -3.00 -12.17
C TYR A 50 7.62 -1.91 -12.91
N ALA A 51 6.96 -1.00 -13.65
CA ALA A 51 7.65 0.09 -14.36
C ALA A 51 8.01 1.26 -13.45
N ASP A 52 7.23 1.49 -12.38
CA ASP A 52 7.54 2.48 -11.35
C ASP A 52 7.35 1.88 -9.94
N PRO A 53 8.30 1.03 -9.48
CA PRO A 53 8.24 0.45 -8.14
C PRO A 53 8.26 1.50 -7.03
N ASP A 54 8.85 2.67 -7.26
CA ASP A 54 8.90 3.75 -6.27
C ASP A 54 7.48 4.28 -6.01
N THR A 55 6.72 4.58 -7.06
CA THR A 55 5.33 5.04 -6.93
C THR A 55 4.39 3.92 -6.46
N ALA A 56 4.65 2.67 -6.84
CA ALA A 56 3.85 1.53 -6.40
C ALA A 56 4.03 1.19 -4.91
N THR A 57 5.13 1.63 -4.28
CA THR A 57 5.47 1.27 -2.89
C THR A 57 5.60 2.46 -1.95
N ASP A 58 5.56 3.69 -2.45
CA ASP A 58 5.54 4.90 -1.63
C ASP A 58 4.37 5.81 -2.01
N VAL A 59 3.27 5.66 -1.26
CA VAL A 59 2.06 6.48 -1.44
C VAL A 59 2.35 7.99 -1.30
N ARG A 60 3.41 8.38 -0.58
CA ARG A 60 3.74 9.79 -0.35
C ARG A 60 4.29 10.48 -1.59
N ARG A 61 4.65 9.72 -2.63
CA ARG A 61 4.97 10.30 -3.94
C ARG A 61 3.74 10.93 -4.59
N THR A 62 2.56 10.37 -4.33
CA THR A 62 1.26 10.91 -4.80
C THR A 62 0.64 11.83 -3.76
N PHE A 63 0.74 11.46 -2.47
CA PHE A 63 0.15 12.20 -1.35
C PHE A 63 1.22 12.53 -0.30
N PRO A 64 2.04 13.58 -0.50
CA PRO A 64 3.20 13.87 0.36
C PRO A 64 2.88 14.08 1.84
N TRP A 65 1.63 14.43 2.13
CA TRP A 65 1.10 14.66 3.47
C TRP A 65 0.49 13.41 4.12
N ALA A 66 0.45 12.26 3.41
CA ALA A 66 -0.11 11.03 3.94
C ALA A 66 0.69 10.54 5.15
N ARG A 67 -0.03 10.19 6.22
CA ARG A 67 0.55 9.64 7.46
C ARG A 67 0.17 8.18 7.69
N SER A 68 -0.98 7.76 7.17
CA SER A 68 -1.52 6.42 7.33
C SER A 68 -2.33 5.98 6.11
N LEU A 69 -2.46 4.67 5.95
CA LEU A 69 -3.35 4.01 4.99
C LEU A 69 -4.40 3.22 5.76
N VAL A 70 -5.64 3.19 5.25
CA VAL A 70 -6.79 2.47 5.81
C VAL A 70 -7.31 1.49 4.77
#